data_AF-A0A821DP48-F1
#
_entry.id   AF-A0A821DP48-F1
#
_cell.length_a   1.000
_cell.length_b   1.000
_cell.length_c   1.000
_cell.angle_alpha   90.00
_cell.angle_beta   90.00
_cell.angle_gamma   90.00
#
_symmetry.space_group_name_H-M   'P 1'
#
loop_
_entity.id
_entity.type
_entity.pdbx_description
1 polymer ?
#
loop_
_entity_poly.entity_id
_entity_poly.type
_entity_poly.pdbx_seq_one_letter_code
_entity_poly.pdbx_strand_id
1 'polypeptide(L)'
;FLTQGEKSDSPQFLDVRTWSINIGLCFIVAEHLSGLAAPAIDIIADKDFVKHVKDNGKLLFIWGDEANDKDVSKCLIDLKVDGLIFDHAAELRDEQSTTENLFIAEEREELEVLNSFRERQLEIRHRQLLQELESLQTARETSNSSTAATNPPARSFGNIYSISEQCAIDSNFKDFM
;
A
#
# COMPACT_ATOMS: atom_id res chain seq x y z
N PHE A 1 10.60 28.68 -0.52
CA PHE A 1 12.00 28.29 -0.81
C PHE A 1 12.47 27.33 0.27
N LEU A 2 13.04 26.18 -0.07
CA LEU A 2 13.44 25.16 0.92
C LEU A 2 14.87 25.42 1.42
N THR A 3 15.07 25.37 2.73
CA THR A 3 16.40 25.41 3.36
C THR A 3 16.63 24.14 4.17
N GLN A 4 17.86 23.63 4.18
CA GLN A 4 18.29 22.52 5.03
C GLN A 4 18.69 22.93 6.44
N GLY A 5 18.85 24.24 6.68
CA GLY A 5 19.35 24.73 7.96
C GLY A 5 20.80 24.31 8.22
N GLU A 6 21.34 24.76 9.35
CA GLU A 6 22.73 24.48 9.71
C GLU A 6 22.86 23.18 10.50
N LYS A 7 21.76 22.73 11.13
CA LYS A 7 21.76 21.66 12.11
C LYS A 7 21.20 20.33 11.59
N SER A 8 20.98 20.20 10.29
CA SER A 8 20.52 18.94 9.70
C SER A 8 21.66 17.92 9.61
N ASP A 9 21.38 16.66 9.98
CA ASP A 9 22.29 15.52 9.81
C ASP A 9 22.46 15.09 8.33
N SER A 10 21.66 15.68 7.42
CA SER A 10 21.71 15.37 6.00
C SER A 10 22.87 16.07 5.30
N PRO A 11 23.44 15.47 4.23
CA PRO A 11 24.42 16.15 3.40
C PRO A 11 23.86 17.46 2.84
N GLN A 12 24.68 18.51 2.91
CA GLN A 12 24.32 19.82 2.36
C GLN A 12 24.04 19.73 0.86
N PHE A 13 22.98 20.39 0.41
CA PHE A 13 22.71 20.56 -1.00
C PHE A 13 23.84 21.33 -1.70
N LEU A 14 23.97 21.14 -3.00
CA LEU A 14 24.96 21.90 -3.80
C LEU A 14 24.64 23.40 -3.87
N ASP A 15 23.37 23.77 -3.62
CA ASP A 15 22.94 25.16 -3.60
C ASP A 15 23.24 25.79 -2.24
N VAL A 16 24.25 26.64 -2.20
CA VAL A 16 24.67 27.38 -0.99
C VAL A 16 23.55 28.21 -0.36
N ARG A 17 22.51 28.57 -1.14
CA ARG A 17 21.39 29.35 -0.63
C ARG A 17 20.52 28.58 0.37
N THR A 18 20.62 27.25 0.39
CA THR A 18 19.82 26.39 1.27
C THR A 18 20.52 26.06 2.58
N TRP A 19 21.80 26.41 2.74
CA TRP A 19 22.65 25.95 3.84
C TRP A 19 22.31 26.56 5.20
N SER A 20 21.62 27.70 5.24
CA SER A 20 21.11 28.26 6.48
C SER A 20 19.82 29.03 6.24
N ILE A 21 19.05 29.20 7.32
CA ILE A 21 17.81 29.99 7.31
C ILE A 21 18.10 31.43 6.90
N ASN A 22 19.21 32.01 7.37
CA ASN A 22 19.58 33.39 7.07
C ASN A 22 19.93 33.60 5.59
N ILE A 23 20.71 32.70 4.98
CA ILE A 23 21.03 32.80 3.56
C ILE A 23 19.75 32.62 2.72
N GLY A 24 18.90 31.66 3.09
CA GLY A 24 17.62 31.45 2.45
C GLY A 24 16.69 32.66 2.57
N LEU A 25 16.65 33.31 3.74
CA LEU A 25 15.87 34.53 3.97
C LEU A 25 16.35 35.68 3.08
N CYS A 26 17.67 35.92 3.03
CA CYS A 26 18.26 36.91 2.12
C CYS A 26 17.85 36.66 0.67
N PHE A 27 17.90 35.40 0.23
CA PHE A 27 17.50 35.02 -1.12
C PHE A 27 16.02 35.30 -1.40
N ILE A 28 15.09 34.89 -0.52
CA ILE A 28 13.66 35.13 -0.75
C ILE A 28 13.27 36.61 -0.65
N VAL A 29 14.02 37.41 0.09
CA VAL A 29 13.84 38.86 0.13
C VAL A 29 14.29 39.47 -1.18
N ALA A 30 15.49 39.13 -1.67
CA ALA A 30 16.05 39.64 -2.91
C ALA A 30 15.22 39.25 -4.15
N GLU A 31 14.75 38.00 -4.21
CA GLU A 31 13.95 37.49 -5.33
C GLU A 31 12.43 37.73 -5.16
N HIS A 32 12.03 38.48 -4.13
CA HIS A 32 10.63 38.77 -3.84
C HIS A 32 9.72 37.52 -3.71
N LEU A 33 10.28 36.41 -3.22
CA LEU A 33 9.52 35.19 -2.93
C LEU A 33 8.69 35.36 -1.64
N SER A 34 7.58 34.62 -1.55
CA SER A 34 6.62 34.76 -0.45
C SER A 34 7.10 34.21 0.89
N GLY A 35 8.02 33.23 0.88
CA GLY A 35 8.42 32.56 2.12
C GLY A 35 9.44 31.44 1.95
N LEU A 36 9.85 30.86 3.08
CA LEU A 36 10.74 29.72 3.14
C LEU A 36 10.18 28.55 3.97
N ALA A 37 10.73 27.37 3.72
CA ALA A 37 10.51 26.16 4.48
C ALA A 37 11.82 25.79 5.20
N ALA A 38 11.80 25.75 6.53
CA ALA A 38 12.96 25.54 7.38
C ALA A 38 12.82 24.24 8.20
N PRO A 39 13.92 23.57 8.55
CA PRO A 39 13.87 22.36 9.36
C PRO A 39 13.47 22.69 10.81
N ALA A 40 12.73 21.80 11.45
CA ALA A 40 12.24 21.96 12.82
C ALA A 40 13.40 22.09 13.82
N ILE A 41 14.47 21.31 13.65
CA ILE A 41 15.64 21.32 14.55
C ILE A 41 16.29 22.70 14.70
N ASP A 42 16.41 23.47 13.61
CA ASP A 42 16.98 24.82 13.66
C ASP A 42 16.06 25.80 14.41
N ILE A 43 14.74 25.68 14.22
CA ILE A 43 13.75 26.54 14.88
C ILE A 43 13.59 26.23 16.36
N ILE A 44 13.68 24.95 16.73
CA ILE A 44 13.65 24.51 18.12
C ILE A 44 14.89 25.03 18.85
N ALA A 45 16.04 24.98 18.17
CA ALA A 45 17.30 25.45 18.73
C ALA A 45 17.37 26.98 18.85
N ASP A 46 16.84 27.71 17.87
CA ASP A 46 16.76 29.16 17.88
C ASP A 46 15.39 29.66 17.41
N LYS A 47 14.60 30.11 18.39
CA LYS A 47 13.24 30.59 18.18
C LYS A 47 13.20 31.98 17.56
N ASP A 48 14.31 32.73 17.60
CA ASP A 48 14.36 34.09 17.05
C ASP A 48 14.25 34.07 15.51
N PHE A 49 14.55 32.93 14.86
CA PHE A 49 14.31 32.77 13.42
C PHE A 49 12.85 33.02 13.03
N VAL A 50 11.88 32.60 13.85
CA VAL A 50 10.47 32.81 13.54
C VAL A 50 10.15 34.30 13.48
N LYS A 51 10.64 35.05 14.47
CA LYS A 51 10.49 36.51 14.49
C LYS A 51 11.22 37.15 13.31
N HIS A 52 12.45 36.72 13.02
CA HIS A 52 13.26 37.31 11.97
C HIS A 52 12.62 37.17 10.57
N VAL A 53 12.05 36.01 10.27
CA VAL A 53 11.34 35.77 9.01
C VAL A 53 10.06 36.62 8.92
N LYS A 54 9.31 36.72 10.02
CA LYS A 54 8.08 37.52 10.09
C LYS A 54 8.32 39.02 10.01
N ASP A 55 9.39 39.52 10.63
CA ASP A 55 9.78 40.94 10.56
C ASP A 55 10.10 41.36 9.11
N ASN A 56 10.50 40.41 8.25
CA ASN A 56 10.68 40.62 6.81
C ASN A 56 9.40 40.42 5.98
N GLY A 57 8.24 40.21 6.62
CA GLY A 57 6.96 39.97 5.96
C GLY A 57 6.90 38.69 5.14
N LYS A 58 7.68 37.67 5.53
CA LYS A 58 7.78 36.39 4.81
C LYS A 58 7.04 35.29 5.56
N LEU A 59 6.52 34.31 4.80
CA LEU A 59 5.90 33.11 5.35
C LEU A 59 6.98 32.10 5.78
N LEU A 60 6.73 31.40 6.88
CA LEU A 60 7.59 30.37 7.43
C LEU A 60 6.84 29.05 7.61
N PHE A 61 7.23 28.05 6.81
CA PHE A 61 6.79 26.67 6.95
C PHE A 61 7.90 25.85 7.63
N ILE A 62 7.52 24.95 8.52
CA ILE A 62 8.47 24.09 9.22
C ILE A 62 8.33 22.64 8.73
N TRP A 63 9.44 21.97 8.48
CA TRP A 63 9.49 20.55 8.08
C TRP A 63 10.47 19.78 8.95
N GLY A 64 10.37 18.45 8.98
CA GLY A 64 11.33 17.58 9.67
C GLY A 64 10.67 16.59 10.59
N ASP A 65 11.39 15.53 10.95
CA ASP A 65 10.86 14.43 11.75
C ASP A 65 10.48 14.89 13.17
N GLU A 66 11.13 15.93 13.69
CA GLU A 66 10.80 16.51 14.99
C GLU A 66 9.40 17.12 15.00
N ALA A 67 8.89 17.57 13.84
CA ALA A 67 7.54 18.10 13.72
C ALA A 67 6.46 17.01 13.84
N ASN A 68 6.83 15.72 13.77
CA ASN A 68 5.91 14.60 14.03
C ASN A 68 5.58 14.45 15.53
N ASP A 69 6.39 15.02 16.44
CA ASP A 69 6.13 14.98 17.87
C ASP A 69 5.02 15.99 18.25
N LYS A 70 4.01 15.53 19.01
CA LYS A 70 2.85 16.34 19.43
C LYS A 70 3.25 17.53 20.32
N ASP A 71 4.27 17.38 21.15
CA ASP A 71 4.74 18.46 22.02
C ASP A 71 5.53 19.50 21.22
N VAL A 72 6.33 19.03 20.26
CA VAL A 72 7.11 19.91 19.36
C VAL A 72 6.19 20.67 18.41
N SER A 73 5.25 20.00 17.76
CA SER A 73 4.28 20.63 16.87
C SER A 73 3.45 21.69 17.62
N LYS A 74 3.01 21.39 18.85
CA LYS A 74 2.33 22.37 19.71
C LYS A 74 3.23 23.58 20.02
N CYS A 75 4.49 23.35 20.38
CA CYS A 75 5.47 24.41 20.60
C CYS A 75 5.63 25.29 19.34
N LEU A 76 5.71 24.70 18.16
CA LEU A 76 5.84 25.41 16.88
C LEU A 76 4.58 26.23 16.54
N ILE A 77 3.39 25.69 16.81
CA ILE A 77 2.11 26.42 16.67
C ILE A 77 2.05 27.61 17.62
N ASP A 78 2.51 27.44 18.87
CA ASP A 78 2.56 28.51 19.87
C ASP A 78 3.53 29.62 19.47
N LEU A 79 4.63 29.27 18.78
CA LEU A 79 5.55 30.22 18.15
C LEU A 79 4.96 30.96 16.94
N LYS A 80 3.73 30.62 16.54
CA LYS A 80 3.02 31.23 15.40
C LYS A 80 3.69 30.98 14.06
N VAL A 81 4.29 29.81 13.81
CA VAL A 81 4.72 29.47 12.43
C VAL A 81 3.50 29.42 11.48
N ASP A 82 3.71 29.66 10.19
CA ASP A 82 2.60 29.78 9.23
C ASP A 82 2.12 28.41 8.72
N GLY A 83 2.95 27.38 8.83
CA GLY A 83 2.56 26.00 8.54
C GLY A 83 3.58 24.96 9.04
N LEU A 84 3.09 23.74 9.20
CA LEU A 84 3.86 22.56 9.58
C LEU A 84 3.71 21.50 8.49
N ILE A 85 4.83 20.87 8.12
CA ILE A 85 4.92 19.78 7.15
C ILE A 85 5.50 18.59 7.90
N PHE A 86 4.67 17.59 8.15
CA PHE A 86 5.03 16.42 8.93
C PHE A 86 4.23 15.21 8.42
N ASP A 87 4.72 14.01 8.72
CA ASP A 87 4.10 12.77 8.27
C ASP A 87 2.98 12.36 9.24
N HIS A 88 1.75 12.37 8.73
CA HIS A 88 0.55 12.00 9.50
C HIS A 88 0.44 10.48 9.78
N ALA A 89 1.35 9.67 9.23
CA ALA A 89 1.30 8.21 9.36
C ALA A 89 1.51 7.70 10.81
N ALA A 90 2.05 8.52 11.71
CA ALA A 90 2.20 8.16 13.12
C ALA A 90 0.83 8.01 13.84
N GLU A 91 -0.21 8.74 13.42
CA GLU A 91 -1.53 8.74 14.06
C GLU A 91 -2.47 7.64 13.55
N LEU A 92 -2.11 6.93 12.46
CA LEU A 92 -2.84 5.75 11.98
C LEU A 92 -2.87 4.59 12.99
N ARG A 93 -2.08 4.67 14.06
CA ARG A 93 -2.06 3.70 15.16
C ARG A 93 -3.01 4.06 16.32
N ASP A 94 -3.54 5.28 16.34
CA ASP A 94 -4.52 5.68 17.34
C ASP A 94 -5.94 5.36 16.81
N GLU A 95 -6.62 4.45 17.49
CA GLU A 95 -7.97 3.92 17.18
C GLU A 95 -9.11 4.97 17.19
N GLN A 96 -8.80 6.28 17.25
CA GLN A 96 -9.75 7.36 17.52
C GLN A 96 -9.65 8.56 16.56
N SER A 97 -9.12 8.40 15.35
CA SER A 97 -9.30 9.43 14.32
C SER A 97 -10.77 9.45 13.87
N THR A 98 -11.43 10.59 14.05
CA THR A 98 -12.86 10.82 13.71
C THR A 98 -13.10 10.90 12.19
N THR A 99 -12.02 10.85 11.41
CA THR A 99 -12.00 10.91 9.96
C THR A 99 -11.24 9.68 9.45
N GLU A 100 -11.97 8.77 8.82
CA GLU A 100 -11.38 7.62 8.13
C GLU A 100 -10.44 8.11 7.03
N ASN A 101 -9.24 7.53 6.94
CA ASN A 101 -8.29 7.88 5.89
C ASN A 101 -8.86 7.45 4.53
N LEU A 102 -9.10 8.42 3.64
CA LEU A 102 -9.72 8.19 2.34
C LEU A 102 -9.01 7.09 1.54
N PHE A 103 -7.68 7.07 1.55
CA PHE A 103 -6.90 6.05 0.84
C PHE A 103 -7.10 4.64 1.40
N ILE A 104 -7.28 4.50 2.71
CA ILE A 104 -7.58 3.22 3.36
C ILE A 104 -9.01 2.79 3.03
N ALA A 105 -9.94 3.75 3.01
CA ALA A 105 -11.34 3.51 2.65
C ALA A 105 -11.48 3.04 1.19
N GLU A 106 -10.77 3.69 0.26
CA GLU A 106 -10.75 3.31 -1.17
C GLU A 106 -10.17 1.91 -1.37
N GLU A 107 -9.02 1.59 -0.77
CA GLU A 107 -8.41 0.26 -0.87
C GLU A 107 -9.34 -0.83 -0.29
N ARG A 108 -10.02 -0.52 0.82
CA ARG A 108 -10.99 -1.43 1.43
C ARG A 108 -12.20 -1.69 0.53
N GLU A 109 -12.74 -0.64 -0.11
CA GLU A 109 -13.88 -0.77 -1.05
C GLU A 109 -13.48 -1.62 -2.27
N GLU A 110 -12.29 -1.38 -2.84
CA GLU A 110 -11.76 -2.19 -3.94
C GLU A 110 -11.60 -3.67 -3.55
N LEU A 111 -11.07 -3.94 -2.35
CA LEU A 111 -10.94 -5.30 -1.83
C LEU A 111 -12.31 -5.97 -1.59
N GLU A 112 -13.30 -5.24 -1.10
CA GLU A 112 -14.67 -5.75 -0.93
C GLU A 112 -15.29 -6.12 -2.29
N VAL A 113 -15.14 -5.26 -3.30
CA VAL A 113 -15.60 -5.55 -4.67
C VAL A 113 -14.91 -6.79 -5.23
N LEU A 114 -13.58 -6.90 -5.10
CA LEU A 114 -12.82 -8.05 -5.59
C LEU A 114 -13.22 -9.35 -4.88
N ASN A 115 -13.41 -9.30 -3.56
CA ASN A 115 -13.84 -10.46 -2.77
C ASN A 115 -15.23 -10.93 -3.17
N SER A 116 -16.18 -10.00 -3.33
CA SER A 116 -17.54 -10.33 -3.78
C SER A 116 -17.56 -10.95 -5.18
N PHE A 117 -16.71 -10.47 -6.09
CA PHE A 117 -16.55 -11.06 -7.41
C PHE A 117 -15.98 -12.48 -7.33
N ARG A 118 -14.94 -12.68 -6.52
CA ARG A 118 -14.32 -13.99 -6.29
C ARG A 118 -15.33 -15.01 -5.75
N GLU A 119 -16.13 -14.62 -4.76
CA GLU A 119 -17.17 -15.47 -4.17
C GLU A 119 -18.21 -15.88 -5.21
N ARG A 120 -18.67 -14.94 -6.04
CA ARG A 120 -19.64 -15.22 -7.09
C ARG A 120 -19.11 -16.20 -8.14
N GLN A 121 -17.82 -16.12 -8.49
CA GLN A 121 -17.19 -17.07 -9.40
C GLN A 121 -17.13 -18.48 -8.79
N LEU A 122 -16.84 -18.58 -7.49
CA LEU A 122 -16.84 -19.85 -6.77
C LEU A 122 -18.24 -20.47 -6.72
N GLU A 123 -19.27 -19.67 -6.48
CA GLU A 123 -20.67 -20.14 -6.50
C GLU A 123 -21.09 -20.69 -7.86
N ILE A 124 -20.73 -19.99 -8.94
CA ILE A 124 -21.03 -20.43 -10.31
C ILE A 124 -20.34 -21.75 -10.61
N ARG A 125 -19.04 -21.86 -10.29
CA ARG A 125 -18.27 -23.09 -10.49
C ARG A 125 -18.81 -24.25 -9.66
N HIS A 126 -19.15 -24.00 -8.40
CA HIS A 126 -19.74 -25.02 -7.52
C HIS A 126 -21.05 -25.56 -8.10
N ARG A 127 -21.91 -24.68 -8.61
CA ARG A 127 -23.17 -25.07 -9.25
C ARG A 127 -22.96 -25.92 -10.49
N GLN A 128 -21.99 -25.57 -11.34
CA GLN A 128 -21.65 -26.34 -12.54
C GLN A 128 -21.19 -27.75 -12.18
N LEU A 129 -20.32 -27.88 -11.17
CA LEU A 129 -19.84 -29.18 -10.70
C LEU A 129 -20.97 -30.06 -10.18
N LEU A 130 -21.94 -29.49 -9.45
CA LEU A 130 -23.11 -30.26 -8.99
C LEU A 130 -23.95 -30.79 -10.16
N GLN A 131 -24.19 -29.98 -11.18
CA GLN A 131 -24.92 -30.40 -12.39
C GLN A 131 -24.16 -31.50 -13.14
N GLU A 132 -22.85 -31.37 -13.26
CA GLU A 132 -22.00 -32.38 -13.90
C GLU A 132 -22.06 -33.71 -13.14
N LEU A 133 -21.93 -33.68 -11.80
CA LEU A 133 -22.07 -34.87 -10.96
C LEU A 133 -23.43 -35.55 -11.11
N GLU A 134 -24.52 -34.78 -11.16
CA GLU A 134 -25.88 -35.30 -11.36
C GLU A 134 -26.05 -35.97 -12.73
N SER A 135 -25.48 -35.36 -13.78
CA SER A 135 -25.48 -35.92 -15.14
C SER A 135 -24.69 -37.24 -15.23
N LEU A 136 -23.58 -37.35 -14.50
CA LEU A 136 -22.78 -38.57 -14.44
C LEU A 136 -23.49 -39.69 -13.67
N GLN A 137 -24.21 -39.35 -12.59
CA GLN A 137 -25.00 -40.31 -11.84
C GLN A 137 -26.15 -40.90 -12.68
N THR A 138 -26.89 -40.05 -13.40
CA THR A 138 -27.97 -40.49 -14.30
C THR A 138 -27.43 -41.30 -15.50
N ALA A 139 -26.27 -40.95 -16.06
CA ALA A 139 -25.59 -41.76 -17.09
C ALA A 139 -25.14 -43.14 -16.57
N ARG A 140 -24.70 -43.22 -15.31
CA ARG A 140 -24.35 -44.48 -14.65
C ARG A 140 -25.58 -45.35 -14.36
N GLU A 141 -26.70 -44.75 -13.99
CA GLU A 141 -27.95 -45.48 -13.72
C GLU A 141 -28.59 -46.02 -15.01
N THR A 142 -28.57 -45.23 -16.09
CA THR A 142 -29.05 -45.67 -17.41
C THR A 142 -28.17 -46.79 -18.00
N SER A 143 -26.84 -46.70 -17.87
CA SER A 143 -25.95 -47.79 -18.28
C SER A 143 -26.12 -49.06 -17.43
N ASN A 144 -26.34 -48.95 -16.12
CA ASN A 144 -26.65 -50.10 -15.25
C ASN A 144 -28.02 -50.74 -15.50
N SER A 145 -29.01 -50.01 -16.04
CA SER A 145 -30.31 -50.56 -16.44
C SER A 145 -30.28 -51.33 -17.77
N SER A 146 -29.25 -51.10 -18.59
CA SER A 146 -29.09 -51.71 -19.91
C SER A 146 -28.33 -53.05 -19.93
N THR A 147 -27.78 -53.50 -18.80
CA THR A 147 -27.10 -54.81 -18.65
C THR A 147 -27.99 -55.93 -18.10
N ALA A 148 -29.30 -55.70 -17.93
CA ALA A 148 -30.24 -56.72 -17.45
C ALA A 148 -30.83 -57.65 -18.54
N ALA A 149 -30.40 -57.54 -19.80
CA ALA A 149 -30.88 -58.41 -20.88
C ALA A 149 -29.73 -59.05 -21.66
N THR A 150 -29.75 -60.39 -21.67
CA THR A 150 -28.96 -61.35 -22.47
C THR A 150 -27.55 -61.71 -22.00
N ASN A 151 -27.48 -62.79 -21.20
CA ASN A 151 -26.33 -63.69 -21.16
C ASN A 151 -26.27 -64.54 -22.44
N PRO A 152 -25.09 -64.70 -23.06
CA PRO A 152 -24.67 -65.97 -23.64
C PRO A 152 -23.36 -66.48 -23.02
N PRO A 153 -23.02 -67.77 -23.22
CA PRO A 153 -22.24 -68.53 -22.25
C PRO A 153 -20.73 -68.30 -22.35
N ALA A 154 -20.07 -68.66 -21.24
CA ALA A 154 -18.64 -68.64 -21.00
C ALA A 154 -17.78 -69.10 -22.18
N ARG A 155 -16.74 -68.33 -22.49
CA ARG A 155 -15.51 -68.82 -23.12
C ARG A 155 -14.28 -68.21 -22.47
N SER A 156 -13.29 -69.07 -22.33
CA SER A 156 -12.08 -68.94 -21.55
C SER A 156 -10.89 -68.41 -22.36
N PHE A 157 -9.89 -67.97 -21.60
CA PHE A 157 -8.46 -67.78 -21.91
C PHE A 157 -8.04 -66.58 -22.77
N GLY A 158 -7.02 -65.87 -22.24
CA GLY A 158 -6.22 -64.91 -22.99
C GLY A 158 -5.46 -63.91 -22.13
N ASN A 159 -4.58 -64.40 -21.25
CA ASN A 159 -3.62 -63.61 -20.47
C ASN A 159 -2.52 -63.06 -21.39
N ILE A 160 -2.33 -61.74 -21.55
CA ILE A 160 -1.02 -61.19 -21.97
C ILE A 160 -0.79 -59.70 -21.62
N TYR A 161 0.28 -59.47 -20.83
CA TYR A 161 1.14 -58.28 -20.59
C TYR A 161 0.46 -56.97 -20.11
N SER A 162 0.70 -56.40 -18.92
CA SER A 162 1.93 -55.98 -18.21
C SER A 162 2.86 -55.06 -19.02
N ILE A 163 2.73 -53.73 -18.88
CA ILE A 163 3.86 -52.80 -18.95
C ILE A 163 3.66 -51.68 -17.91
N SER A 164 4.78 -51.42 -17.25
CA SER A 164 5.12 -50.57 -16.11
C SER A 164 4.85 -49.07 -16.23
N GLU A 165 4.52 -48.49 -15.08
CA GLU A 165 5.14 -47.34 -14.42
C GLU A 165 6.05 -46.35 -15.18
N GLN A 166 5.87 -45.08 -14.74
CA GLN A 166 6.78 -43.93 -14.69
C GLN A 166 6.94 -43.00 -15.92
N CYS A 167 6.42 -41.78 -15.76
CA CYS A 167 7.15 -40.49 -15.88
C CYS A 167 6.11 -39.36 -15.76
N ALA A 168 6.39 -38.17 -15.26
CA ALA A 168 7.39 -37.57 -14.38
C ALA A 168 6.80 -36.17 -14.10
N ILE A 169 7.05 -35.68 -12.89
CA ILE A 169 6.65 -34.35 -12.44
C ILE A 169 7.45 -33.32 -13.24
N ASP A 170 6.78 -32.38 -13.89
CA ASP A 170 7.39 -31.10 -14.28
C ASP A 170 6.58 -29.96 -13.68
N SER A 171 6.98 -29.59 -12.46
CA SER A 171 6.69 -28.30 -11.85
C SER A 171 7.81 -27.33 -12.22
N ASN A 172 7.56 -26.46 -13.19
CA ASN A 172 8.37 -25.26 -13.43
C ASN A 172 7.50 -24.15 -14.01
N PHE A 173 6.94 -23.33 -13.11
CA PHE A 173 6.50 -21.98 -13.44
C PHE A 173 6.70 -21.07 -12.22
N LYS A 174 7.96 -20.71 -11.99
CA LYS A 174 8.35 -19.51 -11.27
C LYS A 174 9.38 -18.82 -12.14
N ASP A 175 8.95 -17.73 -12.77
CA ASP A 175 9.76 -16.54 -13.05
C ASP A 175 8.88 -15.62 -13.92
N PHE A 176 8.16 -14.70 -13.27
CA PHE A 176 7.79 -13.41 -13.88
C PHE A 176 7.36 -12.42 -12.78
N MET A 177 8.16 -11.35 -12.66
CA MET A 177 7.98 -10.09 -11.91
C MET A 177 7.80 -10.14 -10.39
#